data_AF-A0A2Z6AQB3-F1
#
_entry.id   AF-A0A2Z6AQB3-F1
#
_cell.length_a   1.000
_cell.length_b   1.000
_cell.length_c   1.000
_cell.angle_alpha   90.00
_cell.angle_beta   90.00
_cell.angle_gamma   90.00
#
_symmetry.space_group_name_H-M   'P 1'
#
loop_
_entity.id
_entity.type
_entity.pdbx_description
1 polymer ?
#
loop_
_entity_poly.entity_id
_entity_poly.type
_entity_poly.pdbx_seq_one_letter_code
_entity_poly.pdbx_strand_id
1 'polypeptide(L)'
;MHGDDTTVPVLAKTKTDTGRIWTYVRDDRPFGGPAPPAAIFHYSRDRRGEHPVGHLRGWRGILQADAYAGYNALFHGDRLPAPLTRALCWSHARSYFFELADIAAQLKKRR
;
A
#
# COMPACT_ATOMS: atom_id res chain seq x y z
N MET A 1 7.06 8.06 4.00
CA MET A 1 6.33 7.84 2.73
C MET A 1 5.08 7.04 3.04
N HIS A 2 3.94 7.44 2.49
CA HIS A 2 2.68 6.71 2.59
C HIS A 2 2.53 5.85 1.33
N GLY A 3 2.31 4.54 1.49
CA GLY A 3 2.06 3.60 0.41
C GLY A 3 0.64 3.06 0.47
N ASP A 4 -0.02 3.01 -0.67
CA ASP A 4 -1.35 2.40 -0.85
C ASP A 4 -1.46 1.74 -2.22
N ASP A 5 -2.42 0.82 -2.38
CA ASP A 5 -2.80 0.26 -3.67
C ASP A 5 -4.31 0.26 -3.88
N THR A 6 -4.77 0.83 -4.99
CA THR A 6 -6.19 0.86 -5.36
C THR A 6 -6.45 -0.10 -6.51
N THR A 7 -7.52 -0.90 -6.42
CA THR A 7 -7.96 -1.74 -7.54
C THR A 7 -8.47 -0.88 -8.69
N VAL A 8 -8.10 -1.23 -9.92
CA VAL A 8 -8.67 -0.63 -11.13
C VAL A 8 -9.17 -1.70 -12.10
N PRO A 9 -10.31 -1.48 -12.77
CA PRO A 9 -10.76 -2.38 -13.83
C PRO A 9 -9.85 -2.21 -15.05
N VAL A 10 -9.36 -3.32 -15.59
CA VAL A 10 -8.47 -3.34 -16.75
C VAL A 10 -9.16 -4.09 -17.88
N LEU A 11 -9.23 -3.46 -19.06
CA LEU A 11 -9.73 -4.10 -20.26
C LEU A 11 -8.82 -5.29 -20.62
N ALA A 12 -9.42 -6.46 -20.81
CA ALA A 12 -8.77 -7.64 -21.35
C ALA A 12 -9.70 -8.38 -22.31
N LYS A 13 -9.14 -9.31 -23.10
CA LYS A 13 -9.77 -9.89 -24.30
C LYS A 13 -11.16 -10.53 -24.06
N THR A 14 -11.40 -11.12 -22.89
CA THR A 14 -12.63 -11.88 -22.62
C THR A 14 -13.38 -11.39 -21.38
N LYS A 15 -12.66 -10.95 -20.34
CA LYS A 15 -13.24 -10.43 -19.10
C LYS A 15 -12.37 -9.30 -18.57
N THR A 16 -12.95 -8.41 -17.78
CA THR A 16 -12.21 -7.37 -17.06
C THR A 16 -11.28 -8.02 -16.05
N ASP A 17 -10.00 -7.63 -16.09
CA ASP A 17 -9.02 -8.00 -15.06
C ASP A 17 -9.02 -6.93 -13.94
N THR A 18 -8.62 -7.33 -12.74
CA THR A 18 -8.38 -6.40 -11.63
C THR A 18 -6.90 -6.05 -11.57
N GLY A 19 -6.55 -4.86 -12.06
CA GLY A 19 -5.22 -4.27 -11.90
C GLY A 19 -5.10 -3.46 -10.61
N ARG A 20 -3.91 -2.88 -10.40
CA ARG A 20 -3.57 -2.03 -9.26
C ARG A 20 -2.94 -0.73 -9.72
N ILE A 21 -3.33 0.36 -9.06
CA ILE A 21 -2.56 1.60 -9.03
C ILE A 21 -1.94 1.71 -7.64
N TRP A 22 -0.61 1.63 -7.60
CA TRP A 22 0.18 1.85 -6.40
C TRP A 22 0.44 3.34 -6.27
N THR A 23 0.14 3.90 -5.11
CA THR A 23 0.34 5.32 -4.84
C THR A 23 1.35 5.47 -3.72
N TYR A 24 2.40 6.23 -3.98
CA TYR A 24 3.39 6.61 -2.99
C TYR A 24 3.36 8.12 -2.79
N VAL A 25 2.95 8.57 -1.60
CA VAL A 25 2.86 9.98 -1.25
C VAL A 25 3.94 10.34 -0.25
N ARG A 26 4.57 11.49 -0.47
CA ARG A 26 5.39 12.18 0.53
C ARG A 26 4.82 13.57 0.71
N ASP A 27 4.46 13.91 1.95
CA ASP A 27 4.24 15.27 2.39
C ASP A 27 4.73 15.41 3.83
N ASP A 28 5.96 15.90 3.97
CA ASP A 28 6.60 16.05 5.28
C ASP A 28 6.39 17.47 5.86
N ARG A 29 5.62 18.35 5.20
CA ARG A 29 5.38 19.73 5.64
C ARG A 29 4.76 19.83 7.04
N PRO A 30 3.80 18.96 7.46
CA PRO A 30 3.30 18.96 8.83
C PRO A 30 4.37 18.69 9.90
N PHE A 31 5.52 18.15 9.50
CA PHE A 31 6.67 17.86 10.35
C PHE A 31 7.87 18.77 10.06
N GLY A 32 7.65 19.92 9.42
CA GLY A 32 8.70 20.90 9.11
C GLY A 32 9.61 20.50 7.94
N GLY A 33 9.22 19.51 7.12
CA GLY A 33 9.98 19.09 5.96
C GLY A 33 10.08 20.19 4.89
N PRO A 34 11.26 20.46 4.31
CA PRO A 34 11.46 21.56 3.36
C PRO A 34 11.06 21.21 1.92
N ALA A 35 10.84 19.93 1.64
CA ALA A 35 10.60 19.45 0.30
C ALA A 35 9.11 19.56 -0.09
N PRO A 36 8.80 19.87 -1.37
CA PRO A 36 7.42 19.94 -1.82
C PRO A 36 6.73 18.56 -1.72
N PRO A 37 5.39 18.55 -1.51
CA PRO A 37 4.63 17.33 -1.55
C PRO A 37 4.74 16.68 -2.93
N ALA A 38 4.79 15.36 -2.97
CA ALA A 38 4.86 14.59 -4.21
C ALA A 38 4.03 13.31 -4.10
N ALA A 39 3.45 12.91 -5.23
CA ALA A 39 2.80 11.62 -5.40
C ALA A 39 3.39 10.91 -6.63
N ILE A 40 3.67 9.62 -6.48
CA ILE A 40 4.12 8.75 -7.57
C ILE A 40 3.09 7.63 -7.73
N PHE A 41 2.74 7.36 -8.98
CA PHE A 41 1.80 6.30 -9.34
C PHE A 41 2.51 5.24 -10.17
N HIS A 42 2.32 3.97 -9.81
CA HIS A 42 2.72 2.84 -10.63
C HIS A 42 1.50 1.96 -10.94
N TYR A 43 1.50 1.36 -12.13
CA TYR A 43 0.48 0.41 -12.52
C TYR A 43 1.03 -1.02 -12.53
N SER A 44 0.21 -1.98 -12.09
CA SER A 44 0.44 -3.40 -12.33
C SER A 44 -0.86 -4.14 -12.65
N ARG A 45 -0.74 -5.26 -13.38
CA ARG A 45 -1.89 -6.13 -13.70
C ARG A 45 -2.32 -7.07 -12.57
N ASP A 46 -1.52 -7.17 -11.52
CA ASP A 46 -1.84 -7.95 -10.33
C ASP A 46 -1.33 -7.27 -9.06
N ARG A 47 -1.56 -7.90 -7.90
CA ARG A 47 -1.14 -7.42 -6.58
C ARG A 47 0.01 -8.28 -6.04
N ARG A 48 1.06 -8.55 -6.80
CA ARG A 48 2.24 -9.28 -6.31
C ARG A 48 3.19 -8.36 -5.53
N GLY A 49 3.91 -8.94 -4.56
CA GLY A 49 4.89 -8.21 -3.75
C GLY A 49 6.13 -7.74 -4.53
N GLU A 50 6.39 -8.29 -5.72
CA GLU A 50 7.49 -7.85 -6.59
C GLU A 50 7.35 -6.38 -7.02
N HIS A 51 6.11 -5.89 -7.15
CA HIS A 51 5.83 -4.51 -7.55
C HIS A 51 6.34 -3.49 -6.52
N PRO A 52 5.89 -3.50 -5.25
CA PRO A 52 6.42 -2.57 -4.26
C PRO A 52 7.92 -2.76 -3.99
N VAL A 53 8.45 -3.99 -4.12
CA VAL A 53 9.91 -4.24 -4.06
C VAL A 53 10.65 -3.52 -5.19
N GLY A 54 10.14 -3.59 -6.41
CA GLY A 54 10.69 -2.89 -7.57
C GLY A 54 10.57 -1.37 -7.46
N HIS A 55 9.36 -0.86 -7.17
CA HIS A 55 9.09 0.57 -7.07
C HIS A 55 9.98 1.26 -6.04
N LEU A 56 10.19 0.61 -4.88
CA LEU A 56 10.92 1.19 -3.77
C LEU A 56 12.38 0.74 -3.71
N ARG A 57 12.90 0.01 -4.72
CA ARG A 57 14.27 -0.57 -4.70
C ARG A 57 15.35 0.40 -4.23
N GLY A 58 15.34 1.65 -4.71
CA GLY A 58 16.32 2.67 -4.33
C GLY A 58 15.95 3.50 -3.09
N TRP A 59 14.73 3.34 -2.58
CA TRP A 59 14.19 4.16 -1.50
C TRP A 59 14.52 3.59 -0.11
N ARG A 60 14.63 4.49 0.87
CA ARG A 60 14.94 4.19 2.29
C ARG A 60 14.08 5.07 3.20
N GLY A 61 13.79 4.59 4.40
CA GLY A 61 13.08 5.35 5.43
C GLY A 61 11.84 4.63 5.94
N ILE A 62 10.89 5.41 6.48
CA ILE A 62 9.64 4.92 7.06
C ILE A 62 8.55 4.78 6.00
N LEU A 63 8.13 3.55 5.72
CA LEU A 63 6.96 3.26 4.89
C LEU A 63 5.73 3.06 5.79
N GLN A 64 4.81 4.01 5.71
CA GLN A 64 3.49 3.90 6.30
C GLN A 64 2.52 3.29 5.29
N ALA A 65 2.07 2.07 5.55
CA ALA A 65 1.16 1.34 4.66
C ALA A 65 0.17 0.49 5.46
N ASP A 66 -0.76 -0.18 4.79
CA ASP A 66 -1.54 -1.25 5.40
C ASP A 66 -0.65 -2.46 5.77
N ALA A 67 -1.24 -3.48 6.41
CA ALA A 67 -0.53 -4.71 6.79
C ALA A 67 -0.40 -5.71 5.63
N TYR A 68 -0.40 -5.26 4.38
CA TYR A 68 -0.30 -6.14 3.21
C TYR A 68 1.04 -6.88 3.16
N ALA A 69 0.97 -8.21 3.08
CA ALA A 69 2.14 -9.08 3.12
C ALA A 69 3.12 -8.87 1.96
N GLY A 70 2.68 -8.32 0.82
CA GLY A 70 3.59 -8.04 -0.30
C GLY A 70 4.63 -6.96 -0.01
N TYR A 71 4.47 -6.18 1.07
CA TYR A 71 5.52 -5.28 1.54
C TYR A 71 6.60 -5.99 2.38
N ASN A 72 6.40 -7.24 2.82
CA ASN A 72 7.30 -7.88 3.81
C ASN A 72 8.77 -7.88 3.38
N ALA A 73 9.03 -8.12 2.09
CA ALA A 73 10.38 -8.13 1.54
C ALA A 73 11.14 -6.80 1.70
N LEU A 74 10.43 -5.69 1.82
CA LEU A 74 11.03 -4.38 2.02
C LEU A 74 11.64 -4.18 3.41
N PHE A 75 11.24 -5.01 4.37
CA PHE A 75 11.65 -4.88 5.77
C PHE A 75 12.69 -5.92 6.19
N HIS A 76 13.09 -6.83 5.30
CA HIS A 76 14.13 -7.81 5.61
C HIS A 76 15.49 -7.12 5.80
N GLY A 77 16.22 -7.55 6.83
CA GLY A 77 17.48 -6.92 7.24
C GLY A 77 18.61 -6.99 6.22
N ASP A 78 18.55 -7.94 5.29
CA ASP A 78 19.48 -8.12 4.17
C ASP A 78 19.12 -7.27 2.93
N ARG A 79 18.02 -6.51 2.98
CA ARG A 79 17.63 -5.63 1.89
C ARG A 79 18.67 -4.54 1.67
N LEU A 80 19.13 -4.41 0.42
CA LEU A 80 19.91 -3.28 -0.04
C LEU A 80 19.03 -2.14 -0.56
N PRO A 81 19.42 -0.87 -0.37
CA PRO A 81 20.61 -0.44 0.37
C PRO A 81 20.44 -0.42 1.91
N ALA A 82 19.21 -0.58 2.40
CA ALA A 82 18.87 -0.79 3.80
C ALA A 82 17.43 -1.34 3.90
N PRO A 83 17.07 -2.10 4.96
CA PRO A 83 15.67 -2.36 5.28
C PRO A 83 14.88 -1.05 5.46
N LEU A 84 13.61 -1.06 5.07
CA LEU A 84 12.69 0.02 5.42
C LEU A 84 12.27 -0.13 6.88
N THR A 85 11.85 0.98 7.48
CA THR A 85 11.14 0.97 8.76
C THR A 85 9.65 0.89 8.48
N ARG A 86 8.96 -0.08 9.09
CA ARG A 86 7.51 -0.23 8.96
C ARG A 86 6.78 0.75 9.87
N ALA A 87 5.78 1.44 9.34
CA ALA A 87 4.73 2.10 10.11
C ALA A 87 3.37 1.59 9.63
N LEU A 88 2.46 1.26 10.55
CA LEU A 88 1.12 0.80 10.20
C LEU A 88 0.19 2.00 10.02
N CYS A 89 -0.61 2.00 8.96
CA CYS A 89 -1.51 3.09 8.64
C CYS A 89 -2.78 3.06 9.51
N TRP A 90 -2.98 4.11 10.32
CA TRP A 90 -4.18 4.26 11.16
C TRP A 90 -5.49 4.31 10.37
N SER A 91 -5.51 4.95 9.20
CA SER A 91 -6.72 5.02 8.37
C SER A 91 -7.16 3.64 7.90
N HIS A 92 -6.20 2.79 7.51
CA HIS A 92 -6.48 1.39 7.16
C HIS A 92 -6.95 0.59 8.38
N ALA A 93 -6.25 0.70 9.52
CA ALA A 93 -6.64 0.01 10.75
C ALA A 93 -8.06 0.40 11.19
N ARG A 94 -8.41 1.69 11.11
CA ARG A 94 -9.76 2.20 11.42
C ARG A 94 -10.83 1.56 10.55
N SER A 95 -10.62 1.44 9.24
CA SER A 95 -11.61 0.82 8.33
C SER A 95 -11.99 -0.59 8.78
N TYR A 96 -11.00 -1.41 9.17
CA TYR A 96 -11.26 -2.76 9.69
C TYR A 96 -12.08 -2.77 10.97
N PHE A 97 -11.86 -1.83 11.90
CA PHE A 97 -12.70 -1.73 13.10
C PHE A 97 -14.16 -1.39 12.76
N PHE A 98 -14.40 -0.51 11.79
CA PHE A 98 -15.76 -0.21 11.33
C PHE A 98 -16.42 -1.41 10.66
N GLU A 99 -15.70 -2.16 9.82
CA GLU A 99 -16.23 -3.39 9.22
C GLU A 99 -16.56 -4.46 10.26
N LEU A 100 -15.76 -4.58 11.32
CA LEU A 100 -16.02 -5.51 12.42
C LEU A 100 -17.20 -5.05 13.29
N ALA A 101 -17.38 -3.74 13.47
CA ALA A 101 -18.51 -3.17 14.19
C ALA A 101 -19.84 -3.30 13.43
N ASP A 102 -19.82 -3.49 12.10
CA ASP A 102 -21.02 -3.75 11.30
C ASP A 102 -21.51 -5.20 11.44
N ILE A 103 -22.19 -5.46 12.55
CA ILE A 103 -22.72 -6.80 12.89
C ILE A 103 -23.64 -7.33 11.79
N ALA A 104 -24.45 -6.48 11.16
CA ALA A 104 -25.40 -6.90 10.12
C ALA A 104 -24.67 -7.41 8.87
N ALA A 105 -23.66 -6.70 8.40
CA ALA A 105 -22.83 -7.15 7.28
C ALA A 105 -22.05 -8.43 7.62
N GLN A 106 -21.52 -8.55 8.84
CA GLN A 106 -20.79 -9.75 9.29
C GLN A 106 -21.69 -10.99 9.34
N LEU A 107 -22.94 -10.87 9.80
CA LEU A 107 -23.90 -11.98 9.80
C LEU A 107 -24.24 -12.46 8.38
N LYS A 108 -24.31 -11.54 7.41
CA LYS A 108 -24.54 -11.89 6.00
C LYS A 108 -23.36 -12.64 5.38
N LYS A 109 -22.11 -12.31 5.76
CA LYS A 109 -20.89 -12.99 5.29
C LYS A 109 -20.73 -14.42 5.84
N ARG A 110 -21.40 -14.76 6.95
CA ARG A 110 -21.32 -16.08 7.60
C ARG A 110 -22.31 -17.12 7.05
N ARG A 111 -23.26 -16.69 6.23
CA ARG A 111 -24.19 -17.57 5.51
C ARG A 111 -23.60 -17.95 4.15
#